data_AF-A0A831LHZ8-F1
#
_entry.id   AF-A0A831LHZ8-F1
#
_cell.length_a   1.000
_cell.length_b   1.000
_cell.length_c   1.000
_cell.angle_alpha   90.00
_cell.angle_beta   90.00
_cell.angle_gamma   90.00
#
_symmetry.space_group_name_H-M   'P 1'
#
loop_
_entity.id
_entity.type
_entity.pdbx_description
1 polymer ?
#
loop_
_entity_poly.entity_id
_entity_poly.type
_entity_poly.pdbx_seq_one_letter_code
_entity_poly.pdbx_strand_id
1 'polypeptide(L)'
;MTVRILFFTAIAAFLAQAFVGCSPEPKEKYIGLQLYSLRDDMRKDVPGTVVKVGEMGYKFVEAAGYGDGKFYGMEPTEFKALCETNG
;
A
#
# COMPACT_ATOMS: atom_id res chain seq x y z
N MET A 1 54.45 -15.92 0.25
CA MET A 1 53.13 -16.60 0.33
C MET A 1 51.96 -15.62 0.53
N THR A 2 52.23 -14.41 1.03
CA THR A 2 51.22 -13.41 1.42
C THR A 2 50.55 -12.68 0.25
N VAL A 3 51.30 -12.33 -0.81
CA VAL A 3 50.77 -11.57 -1.97
C VAL A 3 49.83 -12.39 -2.86
N ARG A 4 50.10 -13.70 -3.02
CA ARG A 4 49.25 -14.62 -3.80
C ARG A 4 47.89 -14.82 -3.12
N ILE A 5 47.86 -14.98 -1.81
CA ILE A 5 46.63 -15.14 -1.03
C ILE A 5 45.79 -13.85 -1.09
N LEU A 6 46.43 -12.67 -0.99
CA LEU A 6 45.74 -11.38 -1.18
C LEU A 6 45.15 -11.20 -2.59
N PHE A 7 45.82 -11.71 -3.63
CA PHE A 7 45.33 -11.63 -5.00
C PHE A 7 44.11 -12.54 -5.24
N PHE A 8 44.11 -13.76 -4.67
CA PHE A 8 43.00 -14.70 -4.79
C PHE A 8 41.75 -14.25 -4.02
N THR A 9 41.90 -13.61 -2.85
CA THR A 9 40.76 -13.05 -2.11
C THR A 9 40.15 -11.83 -2.82
N ALA A 10 40.96 -10.99 -3.47
CA ALA A 10 40.46 -9.87 -4.26
C ALA A 10 39.63 -10.32 -5.48
N ILE A 11 40.04 -11.39 -6.16
CA ILE A 11 39.29 -11.95 -7.31
C ILE A 11 37.95 -12.57 -6.86
N ALA A 12 37.93 -13.26 -5.72
CA ALA A 12 36.70 -13.82 -5.17
C ALA A 12 35.66 -12.74 -4.78
N ALA A 13 36.12 -11.62 -4.22
CA ALA A 13 35.25 -10.49 -3.89
C ALA A 13 34.68 -9.78 -5.14
N PHE A 14 35.46 -9.72 -6.23
CA PHE A 14 35.02 -9.11 -7.49
C PHE A 14 34.01 -9.99 -8.26
N LEU A 15 34.18 -11.32 -8.21
CA LEU A 15 33.22 -12.27 -8.80
C LEU A 15 31.87 -12.29 -8.06
N ALA A 16 31.85 -12.00 -6.75
CA ALA A 16 30.62 -11.93 -5.97
C ALA A 16 29.71 -10.76 -6.37
N GLN A 17 30.27 -9.67 -6.90
CA GLN A 17 29.51 -8.49 -7.36
C GLN A 17 28.88 -8.69 -8.74
N ALA A 18 29.34 -9.67 -9.53
CA ALA A 18 28.83 -9.96 -10.87
C ALA A 18 27.47 -10.68 -10.86
N PHE A 19 26.98 -11.14 -9.71
CA PHE A 19 25.68 -11.81 -9.56
C PHE A 19 24.56 -10.92 -8.96
N VAL A 20 24.84 -9.66 -8.65
CA VAL A 20 23.80 -8.72 -8.22
C VAL A 20 23.09 -8.19 -9.47
N GLY A 21 22.13 -8.96 -9.96
CA GLY A 21 21.22 -8.51 -11.00
C GLY A 21 20.44 -7.30 -10.51
N CYS A 22 20.47 -6.20 -11.29
CA CYS A 22 19.66 -5.02 -11.04
C CYS A 22 18.18 -5.36 -11.32
N SER A 23 17.48 -5.90 -10.31
CA SER A 23 16.02 -5.96 -10.32
C SER A 23 15.53 -4.68 -9.66
N PRO A 24 14.76 -3.82 -10.35
CA PRO A 24 14.16 -2.67 -9.69
C PRO A 24 13.25 -3.17 -8.56
N GLU A 25 13.35 -2.58 -7.38
CA GLU A 25 12.39 -2.86 -6.31
C GLU A 25 10.97 -2.61 -6.83
N PRO A 26 10.00 -3.49 -6.50
CA PRO A 26 8.62 -3.27 -6.87
C PRO A 26 8.17 -1.91 -6.35
N LYS A 27 7.86 -0.99 -7.26
CA LYS A 27 7.31 0.31 -6.86
C LYS A 27 5.95 0.08 -6.21
N GLU A 28 5.78 0.65 -5.02
CA GLU A 28 4.48 0.66 -4.35
C GLU A 28 3.44 1.31 -5.27
N LYS A 29 2.29 0.65 -5.42
CA LYS A 29 1.22 1.15 -6.27
C LYS A 29 0.36 2.12 -5.46
N TYR A 30 0.17 3.33 -5.99
CA TYR A 30 -0.71 4.33 -5.40
C TYR A 30 -2.08 4.28 -6.09
N ILE A 31 -2.96 3.40 -5.60
CA ILE A 31 -4.25 3.10 -6.23
C ILE A 31 -5.38 3.52 -5.30
N GLY A 32 -6.36 4.23 -5.83
CA GLY A 32 -7.59 4.57 -5.13
C GLY A 32 -8.77 3.68 -5.51
N LEU A 33 -9.80 3.67 -4.66
CA LEU A 33 -11.05 2.95 -4.89
C LEU A 33 -12.26 3.88 -4.74
N GLN A 34 -13.12 3.92 -5.76
CA GLN A 34 -14.41 4.57 -5.65
C GLN A 34 -15.39 3.67 -4.89
N LEU A 35 -15.87 4.13 -3.74
CA LEU A 35 -16.66 3.30 -2.80
C LEU A 35 -18.03 2.88 -3.34
N TYR A 36 -18.53 3.53 -4.39
CA TYR A 36 -19.74 3.07 -5.08
C TYR A 36 -19.59 1.65 -5.68
N SER A 37 -18.36 1.23 -5.98
CA SER A 37 -18.05 -0.14 -6.40
C SER A 37 -18.41 -1.17 -5.32
N LEU A 38 -18.44 -0.76 -4.04
CA LEU A 38 -18.77 -1.58 -2.88
C LEU A 38 -20.13 -1.19 -2.26
N ARG A 39 -21.02 -0.56 -3.03
CA ARG A 39 -22.28 0.05 -2.52
C ARG A 39 -23.11 -0.87 -1.63
N ASP A 40 -23.17 -2.17 -1.92
CA ASP A 40 -23.99 -3.11 -1.16
C ASP A 40 -23.38 -3.46 0.19
N ASP A 41 -22.04 -3.49 0.29
CA ASP A 41 -21.35 -3.72 1.56
C ASP A 41 -21.26 -2.43 2.38
N MET A 42 -21.02 -1.29 1.72
CA MET A 42 -21.13 0.03 2.36
C MET A 42 -22.54 0.28 2.93
N ARG A 43 -23.60 -0.22 2.30
CA ARG A 43 -24.97 -0.12 2.83
C ARG A 43 -25.17 -0.99 4.09
N LYS A 44 -24.44 -2.09 4.22
CA LYS A 44 -24.58 -3.02 5.36
C LYS A 44 -23.71 -2.59 6.55
N ASP A 45 -22.46 -2.23 6.29
CA ASP A 45 -21.44 -2.00 7.30
C ASP A 45 -20.35 -1.05 6.77
N VAL A 46 -20.53 0.25 7.01
CA VAL A 46 -19.59 1.29 6.57
C VAL A 46 -18.22 1.10 7.23
N PRO A 47 -18.08 1.00 8.56
CA PRO A 47 -16.78 0.86 9.19
C PRO A 47 -16.05 -0.42 8.75
N GLY A 48 -16.73 -1.57 8.78
CA GLY A 48 -16.11 -2.85 8.42
C GLY A 48 -15.71 -2.93 6.95
N THR A 49 -16.45 -2.25 6.05
CA THR A 49 -16.06 -2.16 4.64
C THR A 49 -14.81 -1.30 4.45
N VAL A 50 -14.72 -0.14 5.11
CA VAL A 50 -13.54 0.75 5.01
C VAL A 50 -12.28 0.08 5.57
N VAL A 51 -12.41 -0.64 6.71
CA VAL A 51 -11.29 -1.43 7.27
C VAL A 51 -10.74 -2.41 6.23
N LYS A 52 -11.61 -3.20 5.60
CA LYS A 52 -11.20 -4.17 4.58
C LYS A 52 -10.57 -3.51 3.35
N VAL A 53 -11.03 -2.32 2.96
CA VAL A 53 -10.45 -1.57 1.84
C VAL A 53 -9.00 -1.19 2.13
N GLY A 54 -8.72 -0.71 3.35
CA GLY A 54 -7.36 -0.43 3.79
C GLY A 54 -6.48 -1.68 3.91
N GLU A 55 -7.03 -2.78 4.46
CA GLU A 55 -6.34 -4.08 4.52
C GLU A 55 -5.98 -4.64 3.13
N MET A 56 -6.79 -4.35 2.10
CA MET A 56 -6.51 -4.69 0.71
C MET A 56 -5.39 -3.84 0.08
N GLY A 57 -4.98 -2.74 0.74
CA GLY A 57 -3.84 -1.91 0.33
C GLY A 57 -4.19 -0.75 -0.63
N TYR A 58 -5.47 -0.39 -0.76
CA TYR A 58 -5.85 0.86 -1.44
C TYR A 58 -5.33 2.06 -0.64
N LYS A 59 -4.92 3.13 -1.33
CA LYS A 59 -4.23 4.29 -0.74
C LYS A 59 -5.12 5.50 -0.52
N PHE A 60 -6.29 5.50 -1.15
CA PHE A 60 -7.31 6.51 -0.94
C PHE A 60 -8.65 5.98 -1.42
N VAL A 61 -9.71 6.62 -0.95
CA VAL A 61 -11.07 6.29 -1.37
C VAL A 61 -11.75 7.54 -1.90
N GLU A 62 -12.54 7.37 -2.97
CA GLU A 62 -13.49 8.38 -3.40
C GLU A 62 -14.84 8.07 -2.74
N ALA A 63 -15.30 9.00 -1.89
CA ALA A 63 -16.54 8.87 -1.18
C ALA A 63 -17.75 8.88 -2.13
N ALA A 64 -18.82 8.21 -1.73
CA ALA A 64 -20.12 8.23 -2.41
C ALA A 64 -21.22 8.36 -1.35
N GLY A 65 -22.49 8.37 -1.79
CA GLY A 65 -23.62 8.36 -0.86
C GLY A 65 -23.69 9.60 0.03
N TYR A 66 -23.28 10.77 -0.49
CA TYR A 66 -23.46 12.04 0.18
C TYR A 66 -24.95 12.42 0.18
N GLY A 67 -25.49 12.72 1.35
CA GLY A 67 -26.88 13.14 1.54
C GLY A 67 -27.06 13.80 2.89
N ASP A 68 -27.88 14.85 2.96
CA ASP A 68 -28.16 15.60 4.19
C ASP A 68 -26.91 16.06 4.95
N GLY A 69 -25.85 16.42 4.23
CA GLY A 69 -24.59 16.87 4.82
C GLY A 69 -23.61 15.75 5.21
N LYS A 70 -23.99 14.48 5.01
CA LYS A 70 -23.31 13.31 5.59
C LYS A 70 -22.86 12.33 4.52
N PHE A 71 -21.82 11.56 4.83
CA PHE A 71 -21.39 10.42 4.02
C PHE A 71 -21.82 9.13 4.71
N TYR A 72 -22.69 8.36 4.05
CA TYR A 72 -23.22 7.11 4.61
C TYR A 72 -23.82 7.29 6.03
N GLY A 73 -24.44 8.44 6.29
CA GLY A 73 -25.00 8.79 7.60
C GLY A 73 -24.01 9.30 8.65
N MET A 74 -22.71 9.38 8.33
CA MET A 74 -21.65 9.90 9.20
C MET A 74 -21.35 11.37 8.91
N GLU A 75 -20.92 12.12 9.93
CA GLU A 75 -20.40 13.47 9.71
C GLU A 75 -19.12 13.41 8.85
N PRO A 76 -18.85 14.40 7.98
CA PRO A 76 -17.67 14.37 7.11
C PRO A 76 -16.35 14.20 7.87
N THR A 77 -16.23 14.78 9.06
CA THR A 77 -15.04 14.66 9.92
C THR A 77 -14.87 13.25 10.48
N GLU A 78 -15.96 12.59 10.87
CA GLU A 78 -15.97 11.21 11.35
C GLU A 78 -15.62 10.24 10.23
N PHE A 79 -16.21 10.43 9.04
CA PHE A 79 -15.92 9.60 7.88
C PHE A 79 -14.45 9.75 7.42
N LYS A 80 -13.92 10.97 7.45
CA LYS A 80 -12.50 11.23 7.19
C LYS A 80 -11.62 10.48 8.19
N ALA A 81 -11.90 10.59 9.49
CA ALA A 81 -11.13 9.92 10.52
C ALA A 81 -11.19 8.39 10.38
N LEU A 82 -12.35 7.83 10.00
CA LEU A 82 -12.51 6.41 9.71
C LEU A 82 -11.59 5.96 8.57
N CYS A 83 -11.49 6.74 7.49
CA CYS A 83 -10.59 6.41 6.38
C CYS A 83 -9.12 6.49 6.80
N GLU A 84 -8.71 7.62 7.41
CA GLU A 84 -7.31 7.85 7.80
C GLU A 84 -6.80 6.87 8.86
N THR A 85 -7.68 6.35 9.72
CA THR A 85 -7.32 5.35 10.74
C THR A 85 -7.05 3.98 10.12
N ASN A 86 -7.64 3.67 8.95
CA ASN A 86 -7.66 2.31 8.42
C ASN A 86 -6.84 2.11 7.14
N GLY A 87 -6.21 3.14 6.59
CA GLY A 87 -5.31 3.02 5.43
C GLY A 87 -5.59 4.07 4.36
#